data_AF-A0AAV4N3J9-F1
#
_entry.id   AF-A0AAV4N3J9-F1
#
_cell.length_a   1.000
_cell.length_b   1.000
_cell.length_c   1.000
_cell.angle_alpha   90.00
_cell.angle_beta   90.00
_cell.angle_gamma   90.00
#
_symmetry.space_group_name_H-M   'P 1'
#
loop_
_entity.id
_entity.type
_entity.pdbx_description
1 polymer ?
#
loop_
_entity_poly.entity_id
_entity_poly.type
_entity_poly.pdbx_seq_one_letter_code
_entity_poly.pdbx_strand_id
1 'polypeptide(L)'
;VMFEKYQFAGAYIAIQAVLALYAQGLLTGVVVDSGDGVTHICPVYEGYALSHLTRRLDIAGRDITRYLIKLLLLRGYAFNHSADFETVRMIKEKLCYIGYNIEQEQKLALETTFLVEPYTLPDGRVIKLGGERFEAPEALFQPHLINVEGQGIAELVFNTIQAGDIDIRPELYKHIVLSGGSTMYPGLPSRLEREIKQLYLERVLKGETEKLAKFKNPH
;
A
#
# COMPACT_ATOMS: atom_id res chain seq x y z
N VAL A 1 -13.58 -30.50 3.31
CA VAL A 1 -13.79 -29.69 4.55
C VAL A 1 -15.18 -29.03 4.62
N MET A 2 -15.51 -28.01 3.80
CA MET A 2 -16.78 -27.26 3.95
C MET A 2 -18.04 -28.15 3.88
N PHE A 3 -18.12 -29.05 2.89
CA PHE A 3 -19.26 -29.95 2.74
C PHE A 3 -19.18 -31.18 3.65
N GLU A 4 -18.02 -31.83 3.75
CA GLU A 4 -17.89 -33.10 4.48
C GLU A 4 -17.87 -32.93 6.00
N LYS A 5 -17.14 -31.93 6.52
CA LYS A 5 -16.97 -31.70 7.96
C LYS A 5 -18.05 -30.79 8.52
N TYR A 6 -18.36 -29.72 7.80
CA TYR A 6 -19.30 -28.70 8.27
C TYR A 6 -20.69 -28.83 7.68
N GLN A 7 -20.90 -29.72 6.70
CA GLN A 7 -22.24 -30.05 6.18
C GLN A 7 -23.05 -28.84 5.69
N PHE A 8 -22.38 -27.82 5.15
CA PHE A 8 -23.06 -26.68 4.55
C PHE A 8 -23.92 -27.11 3.35
N ALA A 9 -25.14 -26.58 3.24
CA ALA A 9 -26.06 -26.88 2.14
C ALA A 9 -25.60 -26.28 0.79
N GLY A 10 -24.80 -25.21 0.83
CA GLY A 10 -24.21 -24.56 -0.34
C GLY A 10 -22.99 -23.75 0.06
N ALA A 11 -22.03 -23.63 -0.85
CA ALA A 11 -20.84 -22.81 -0.67
C ALA A 11 -20.51 -22.09 -1.98
N TYR A 12 -20.06 -20.85 -1.86
CA TYR A 12 -19.58 -20.06 -2.99
C TYR A 12 -18.19 -19.53 -2.68
N ILE A 13 -17.27 -19.64 -3.64
CA ILE A 13 -15.89 -19.18 -3.53
C ILE A 13 -15.72 -18.06 -4.54
N ALA A 14 -15.33 -16.89 -4.05
CA ALA A 14 -15.17 -15.69 -4.85
C ALA A 14 -13.76 -15.13 -4.73
N ILE A 15 -13.30 -14.46 -5.79
CA ILE A 15 -12.02 -13.76 -5.79
C ILE A 15 -12.18 -12.43 -5.04
N GLN A 16 -11.31 -12.19 -4.06
CA GLN A 16 -11.36 -11.01 -3.20
C GLN A 16 -11.34 -9.69 -3.99
N ALA A 17 -10.47 -9.59 -5.00
CA ALA A 17 -10.38 -8.42 -5.88
C ALA A 17 -11.69 -8.14 -6.63
N VAL A 18 -12.34 -9.18 -7.17
CA VAL A 18 -13.61 -9.01 -7.90
C VAL A 18 -14.70 -8.49 -6.95
N LEU A 19 -14.76 -9.03 -5.73
CA LEU A 19 -15.69 -8.55 -4.71
C LEU A 19 -15.43 -7.09 -4.31
N ALA A 20 -14.16 -6.67 -4.22
CA ALA A 20 -13.81 -5.30 -3.88
C ALA A 20 -14.29 -4.29 -4.95
N LEU A 21 -14.21 -4.65 -6.24
CA LEU A 21 -14.77 -3.83 -7.33
C LEU A 21 -16.30 -3.82 -7.31
N TYR A 22 -16.92 -4.98 -7.12
CA TYR A 22 -18.38 -5.09 -7.06
C TYR A 22 -18.97 -4.28 -5.91
N ALA A 23 -18.28 -4.20 -4.78
CA ALA A 23 -18.68 -3.35 -3.64
C ALA A 23 -18.73 -1.85 -4.01
N GLN A 24 -18.01 -1.43 -5.05
CA GLN A 24 -18.01 -0.07 -5.58
C GLN A 24 -18.87 0.11 -6.84
N GLY A 25 -19.58 -0.94 -7.27
CA GLY A 25 -20.38 -0.93 -8.50
C GLY A 25 -19.54 -0.91 -9.78
N LEU A 26 -18.29 -1.35 -9.71
CA LEU A 26 -17.37 -1.40 -10.85
C LEU A 26 -17.20 -2.85 -11.34
N LEU A 27 -17.13 -3.04 -12.65
CA LEU A 27 -16.82 -4.33 -13.28
C LEU A 27 -15.39 -4.41 -13.81
N THR A 28 -14.79 -3.25 -14.11
CA THR A 28 -13.44 -3.12 -14.65
C THR A 28 -12.61 -2.20 -13.75
N GLY A 29 -11.37 -2.59 -13.47
CA GLY A 29 -10.44 -1.81 -12.68
C GLY A 29 -9.25 -2.61 -12.19
N VAL A 30 -8.34 -1.97 -11.46
CA VAL A 30 -7.23 -2.62 -10.79
C VAL A 30 -7.45 -2.55 -9.29
N VAL A 31 -7.47 -3.71 -8.63
CA VAL A 31 -7.52 -3.76 -7.17
C VAL A 31 -6.11 -3.89 -6.63
N VAL A 32 -5.77 -2.99 -5.71
CA VAL A 32 -4.57 -3.05 -4.90
C VAL A 32 -5.01 -3.52 -3.51
N ASP A 33 -4.89 -4.81 -3.25
CA ASP A 33 -5.26 -5.43 -1.98
C ASP A 33 -4.02 -5.63 -1.11
N SER A 34 -3.90 -4.85 -0.03
CA SER A 34 -2.76 -4.91 0.89
C SER A 34 -3.21 -5.36 2.28
N GLY A 35 -2.92 -6.62 2.60
CA GLY A 35 -3.34 -7.27 3.85
C GLY A 35 -2.29 -7.21 4.98
N ASP A 36 -2.26 -8.24 5.81
CA ASP A 36 -1.22 -8.41 6.84
C ASP A 36 0.05 -9.05 6.28
N GLY A 37 -0.06 -10.08 5.43
CA GLY A 37 1.11 -10.85 4.99
C GLY A 37 1.55 -10.64 3.53
N VAL A 38 0.68 -10.06 2.69
CA VAL A 38 0.95 -9.92 1.26
C VAL A 38 0.14 -8.77 0.67
N THR A 39 0.68 -8.16 -0.39
CA THR A 39 -0.03 -7.20 -1.22
C THR A 39 -0.20 -7.77 -2.64
N HIS A 40 -1.43 -7.78 -3.14
CA HIS A 40 -1.76 -8.21 -4.50
C HIS A 40 -2.25 -7.06 -5.34
N ILE A 41 -1.85 -7.05 -6.61
CA ILE A 41 -2.35 -6.12 -7.62
C ILE A 41 -3.05 -6.97 -8.67
N CYS A 42 -4.37 -6.86 -8.71
CA CYS A 42 -5.23 -7.71 -9.52
C CYS A 42 -6.05 -6.84 -10.49
N PRO A 43 -5.68 -6.82 -11.78
CA PRO A 43 -6.52 -6.22 -12.81
C PRO A 43 -7.74 -7.11 -13.10
N VAL A 44 -8.90 -6.48 -13.22
CA VAL A 44 -10.18 -7.11 -13.54
C VAL A 44 -10.79 -6.35 -14.72
N TYR A 45 -11.33 -7.09 -15.67
CA TYR A 45 -11.99 -6.54 -16.85
C TYR A 45 -13.34 -7.22 -17.04
N GLU A 46 -14.42 -6.43 -17.10
CA GLU A 46 -15.80 -6.91 -17.25
C GLU A 46 -16.18 -8.05 -16.26
N GLY A 47 -15.69 -7.96 -15.02
CA GLY A 47 -15.93 -8.94 -13.96
C GLY A 47 -14.99 -10.15 -13.97
N TYR A 48 -14.09 -10.26 -14.95
CA TYR A 48 -13.10 -11.34 -15.02
C TYR A 48 -11.72 -10.87 -14.53
N ALA A 49 -11.17 -11.58 -13.55
CA ALA A 49 -9.81 -11.32 -13.07
C ALA A 49 -8.78 -11.78 -14.11
N LEU A 50 -7.89 -10.87 -14.52
CA LEU A 50 -6.81 -11.15 -15.48
C LEU A 50 -5.61 -11.74 -14.73
N SER A 51 -5.72 -13.03 -14.39
CA SER A 51 -4.76 -13.77 -13.56
C SER A 51 -3.31 -13.75 -14.08
N HIS A 52 -3.12 -13.74 -15.40
CA HIS A 52 -1.80 -13.67 -16.04
C HIS A 52 -1.10 -12.30 -15.87
N LEU A 53 -1.86 -11.27 -15.50
CA LEU A 53 -1.33 -9.93 -15.19
C LEU A 53 -1.22 -9.67 -13.69
N THR A 54 -1.83 -10.52 -12.85
CA THR A 54 -1.79 -10.34 -11.40
C THR A 54 -0.36 -10.37 -10.88
N ARG A 55 0.01 -9.35 -10.11
CA ARG A 55 1.32 -9.25 -9.47
C ARG A 55 1.18 -9.34 -7.95
N ARG A 56 2.24 -9.82 -7.33
CA ARG A 56 2.34 -10.00 -5.88
C ARG A 56 3.56 -9.26 -5.37
N LEU A 57 3.38 -8.55 -4.27
CA LEU A 57 4.43 -7.92 -3.48
C LEU A 57 4.45 -8.60 -2.11
N ASP A 58 5.58 -9.20 -1.76
CA ASP A 58 5.82 -9.86 -0.47
C ASP A 58 6.15 -8.84 0.64
N ILE A 59 5.38 -7.75 0.67
CA ILE A 59 5.44 -6.70 1.69
C ILE A 59 4.00 -6.32 2.01
N ALA A 60 3.66 -6.35 3.30
CA ALA A 60 2.37 -5.91 3.78
C ALA A 60 2.44 -5.45 5.25
N GLY A 61 1.30 -5.47 5.96
CA GLY A 61 1.18 -4.91 7.30
C GLY A 61 2.14 -5.49 8.34
N ARG A 62 2.47 -6.78 8.23
CA ARG A 62 3.38 -7.50 9.13
C ARG A 62 4.81 -7.04 8.94
N ASP A 63 5.24 -6.86 7.70
CA ASP A 63 6.61 -6.44 7.38
C ASP A 63 6.83 -5.00 7.83
N ILE A 64 5.81 -4.13 7.66
CA ILE A 64 5.84 -2.75 8.17
C ILE A 64 5.92 -2.75 9.71
N THR A 65 5.15 -3.61 10.40
CA THR A 65 5.25 -3.72 11.87
C THR A 65 6.66 -4.16 12.29
N ARG A 66 7.25 -5.17 11.62
CA ARG A 66 8.63 -5.61 11.92
C ARG A 66 9.65 -4.51 11.67
N TYR A 67 9.47 -3.75 10.61
CA TYR A 67 10.35 -2.64 10.27
C TYR A 67 10.24 -1.51 11.28
N LEU A 68 9.03 -1.18 11.74
CA LEU A 68 8.83 -0.20 12.80
C LEU A 68 9.53 -0.62 14.10
N ILE A 69 9.50 -1.91 14.47
CA ILE A 69 10.26 -2.42 15.63
C ILE A 69 11.76 -2.13 15.46
N LYS A 70 12.31 -2.38 14.25
CA LYS A 70 13.72 -2.11 13.94
C LYS A 70 14.05 -0.62 14.05
N LEU A 71 13.19 0.26 13.54
CA LEU A 71 13.38 1.71 13.63
C LEU A 71 13.34 2.22 15.08
N LEU A 72 12.38 1.74 15.88
CA LEU A 72 12.29 2.09 17.30
C LEU A 72 13.49 1.58 18.10
N LEU A 73 14.04 0.42 17.73
CA LEU A 73 15.26 -0.11 18.33
C LEU A 73 16.47 0.78 18.05
N LEU A 74 16.63 1.29 16.82
CA LEU A 74 17.69 2.24 16.46
C LEU A 74 17.60 3.56 17.23
N ARG A 75 16.39 3.97 17.63
CA ARG A 75 16.15 5.13 18.50
C ARG A 75 16.44 4.88 19.98
N GLY A 76 16.72 3.62 20.36
CA GLY A 76 17.05 3.23 21.74
C GLY A 76 15.87 2.68 22.54
N TYR A 77 14.71 2.43 21.92
CA TYR A 77 13.61 1.71 22.56
C TYR A 77 13.81 0.20 22.41
N ALA A 78 14.09 -0.49 23.52
CA ALA A 78 14.36 -1.92 23.54
C ALA A 78 13.07 -2.77 23.37
N PHE A 79 12.50 -2.76 22.17
CA PHE A 79 11.39 -3.63 21.80
C PHE A 79 11.88 -4.99 21.31
N ASN A 80 11.20 -6.05 21.73
CA ASN A 80 11.44 -7.41 21.23
C ASN A 80 10.50 -7.72 20.06
N HIS A 81 11.06 -8.30 18.98
CA HIS A 81 10.30 -8.66 17.78
C HIS A 81 9.07 -9.55 18.02
N SER A 82 9.09 -10.41 19.04
CA SER A 82 7.99 -11.36 19.31
C SER A 82 7.03 -10.85 20.38
N ALA A 83 7.54 -10.38 21.51
CA ALA A 83 6.71 -10.00 22.65
C ALA A 83 5.95 -8.69 22.43
N ASP A 84 6.59 -7.72 21.76
CA ASP A 84 6.04 -6.38 21.59
C ASP A 84 5.39 -6.16 20.22
N PHE A 85 5.30 -7.23 19.40
CA PHE A 85 4.78 -7.15 18.04
C PHE A 85 3.39 -6.51 17.99
N GLU A 86 2.51 -6.93 18.88
CA GLU A 86 1.13 -6.45 18.93
C GLU A 86 1.04 -5.00 19.39
N THR A 87 1.87 -4.62 20.37
CA THR A 87 1.99 -3.23 20.82
C THR A 87 2.45 -2.32 19.69
N VAL A 88 3.46 -2.75 18.93
CA VAL A 88 3.98 -1.98 17.80
C VAL A 88 3.02 -1.97 16.61
N ARG A 89 2.22 -3.03 16.42
CA ARG A 89 1.11 -3.05 15.46
C ARG A 89 0.07 -1.97 15.78
N MET A 90 -0.31 -1.80 17.05
CA MET A 90 -1.23 -0.74 17.48
C MET A 90 -0.61 0.66 17.29
N ILE A 91 0.67 0.83 17.59
CA ILE A 91 1.40 2.07 17.35
C ILE A 91 1.38 2.42 15.86
N LYS A 92 1.69 1.45 15.01
CA LYS A 92 1.66 1.58 13.54
C LYS A 92 0.29 2.06 13.06
N GLU A 93 -0.77 1.36 13.46
CA GLU A 93 -2.14 1.69 13.02
C GLU A 93 -2.62 3.06 13.51
N LYS A 94 -2.12 3.52 14.67
CA LYS A 94 -2.53 4.80 15.25
C LYS A 94 -1.73 6.00 14.75
N LEU A 95 -0.42 5.84 14.53
CA LEU A 95 0.50 6.97 14.33
C LEU A 95 1.18 7.01 12.97
N CYS A 96 1.30 5.88 12.27
CA CYS A 96 1.98 5.86 10.97
C CYS A 96 1.11 6.45 9.86
N TYR A 97 1.78 7.04 8.88
CA TYR A 97 1.16 7.64 7.70
C TYR A 97 2.14 7.55 6.54
N ILE A 98 1.66 7.75 5.31
CA ILE A 98 2.52 7.78 4.13
C ILE A 98 2.82 9.22 3.76
N GLY A 99 4.10 9.55 3.73
CA GLY A 99 4.58 10.85 3.30
C GLY A 99 4.25 11.11 1.84
N TYR A 100 3.69 12.28 1.54
CA TYR A 100 3.48 12.68 0.15
C TYR A 100 4.82 12.90 -0.54
N ASN A 101 5.75 13.65 0.07
CA ASN A 101 7.11 13.85 -0.43
C ASN A 101 8.14 13.52 0.66
N ILE A 102 8.88 12.42 0.48
CA ILE A 102 9.84 11.91 1.48
C ILE A 102 10.95 12.90 1.80
N GLU A 103 11.50 13.62 0.83
CA GLU A 103 12.56 14.60 1.11
C GLU A 103 12.07 15.72 2.03
N GLN A 104 10.82 16.14 1.85
CA GLN A 104 10.21 17.18 2.68
C GLN A 104 9.90 16.66 4.09
N GLU A 105 9.35 15.44 4.19
CA GLU A 105 9.09 14.79 5.48
C GLU A 105 10.39 14.58 6.28
N GLN A 106 11.48 14.18 5.62
CA GLN A 106 12.80 14.04 6.24
C GLN A 106 13.34 15.38 6.75
N LYS A 107 13.21 16.46 5.98
CA LYS A 107 13.59 17.81 6.45
C LYS A 107 12.78 18.21 7.67
N LEU A 108 11.46 18.01 7.66
CA LEU A 108 10.61 18.29 8.82
C LEU A 108 11.00 17.47 10.04
N ALA A 109 11.36 16.19 9.85
CA ALA A 109 11.78 15.30 10.93
C ALA A 109 13.14 15.70 11.54
N LEU A 110 14.07 16.22 10.74
CA LEU A 110 15.41 16.61 11.18
C LEU A 110 15.45 18.04 11.76
N GLU A 111 14.72 18.98 11.15
CA GLU A 111 14.79 20.40 11.48
C GLU A 111 13.74 20.83 12.52
N THR A 112 12.69 20.03 12.71
CA THR A 112 11.57 20.39 13.61
C THR A 112 11.13 19.23 14.50
N THR A 113 10.36 19.55 15.54
CA THR A 113 9.70 18.55 16.40
C THR A 113 8.24 18.32 16.04
N PHE A 114 7.76 18.88 14.91
CA PHE A 114 6.34 18.85 14.52
C PHE A 114 5.80 17.43 14.34
N LEU A 115 6.64 16.51 13.87
CA LEU A 115 6.26 15.11 13.65
C LEU A 115 6.28 14.25 14.93
N VAL A 116 6.78 14.80 16.04
CA VAL A 116 7.00 14.05 17.28
C VAL A 116 5.69 13.89 18.05
N GLU A 117 5.17 12.67 18.07
CA GLU A 117 3.93 12.31 18.77
C GLU A 117 4.23 11.36 19.94
N PRO A 118 3.71 11.64 21.16
CA PRO A 118 3.83 10.74 22.29
C PRO A 118 2.86 9.55 22.18
N TYR A 119 3.31 8.37 22.61
CA TYR A 119 2.47 7.18 22.74
C TYR A 119 2.68 6.54 24.11
N THR A 120 1.59 6.25 24.81
CA THR A 120 1.61 5.57 26.11
C THR A 120 1.55 4.06 25.89
N LEU A 121 2.59 3.36 26.33
CA LEU A 121 2.69 1.90 26.32
C LEU A 121 1.78 1.27 27.39
N PRO A 122 1.45 -0.02 27.28
CA PRO A 122 0.62 -0.72 28.28
C PRO A 122 1.18 -0.71 29.70
N ASP A 123 2.50 -0.58 29.86
CA ASP A 123 3.19 -0.46 31.16
C ASP A 123 3.19 0.97 31.73
N GLY A 124 2.55 1.92 31.04
CA GLY A 124 2.47 3.33 31.42
C GLY A 124 3.65 4.19 30.94
N ARG A 125 4.68 3.60 30.33
CA ARG A 125 5.81 4.38 29.78
C ARG A 125 5.36 5.17 28.55
N VAL A 126 5.86 6.40 28.41
CA VAL A 126 5.58 7.23 27.24
C VAL A 126 6.79 7.23 26.31
N ILE A 127 6.60 6.74 25.09
CA ILE A 127 7.59 6.82 24.01
C ILE A 127 7.24 7.96 23.06
N LYS A 128 8.21 8.43 22.28
CA LYS A 128 8.01 9.49 21.29
C LYS A 128 8.37 8.95 19.91
N LEU A 129 7.44 9.05 18.97
CA LEU A 129 7.67 8.68 17.57
C LEU A 129 7.75 9.93 16.71
N GLY A 130 8.69 9.98 15.78
CA GLY A 130 8.93 11.10 14.87
C GLY A 130 8.96 10.60 13.43
N GLY A 131 10.15 10.59 12.81
CA GLY A 131 10.32 10.15 11.42
C GLY A 131 9.89 8.71 11.15
N GLU A 132 9.95 7.83 12.15
CA GLU A 132 9.57 6.41 12.03
C GLU A 132 8.10 6.24 11.60
N ARG A 133 7.27 7.25 11.85
CA ARG A 133 5.85 7.27 11.48
C ARG A 133 5.65 7.18 9.97
N PHE A 134 6.50 7.83 9.17
CA PHE A 134 6.42 7.77 7.72
C PHE A 134 7.49 6.85 7.10
N GLU A 135 8.63 6.68 7.77
CA GLU A 135 9.69 5.79 7.29
C GLU A 135 9.26 4.33 7.27
N ALA A 136 8.48 3.87 8.28
CA ALA A 136 8.03 2.49 8.33
C ALA A 136 7.17 2.09 7.12
N PRO A 137 6.06 2.79 6.81
CA PRO A 137 5.23 2.45 5.64
C PRO A 137 5.89 2.82 4.30
N GLU A 138 6.98 3.60 4.26
CA GLU A 138 7.73 3.85 3.03
C GLU A 138 8.31 2.55 2.43
N ALA A 139 8.47 1.49 3.22
CA ALA A 139 8.84 0.16 2.73
C ALA A 139 7.88 -0.39 1.65
N LEU A 140 6.62 0.07 1.61
CA LEU A 140 5.68 -0.28 0.52
C LEU A 140 6.09 0.32 -0.83
N PHE A 141 6.72 1.48 -0.83
CA PHE A 141 7.19 2.19 -2.03
C PHE A 141 8.67 1.89 -2.31
N GLN A 142 9.43 1.59 -1.27
CA GLN A 142 10.87 1.30 -1.33
C GLN A 142 11.19 -0.04 -0.62
N PRO A 143 10.93 -1.19 -1.28
CA PRO A 143 11.18 -2.53 -0.73
C PRO A 143 12.60 -2.76 -0.18
N HIS A 144 13.59 -2.10 -0.77
CA HIS A 144 15.00 -2.23 -0.37
C HIS A 144 15.26 -1.81 1.09
N LEU A 145 14.41 -0.97 1.70
CA LEU A 145 14.54 -0.55 3.10
C LEU A 145 14.44 -1.73 4.09
N ILE A 146 13.75 -2.79 3.68
CA ILE A 146 13.58 -4.02 4.46
C ILE A 146 14.30 -5.22 3.83
N ASN A 147 15.30 -4.95 2.96
CA ASN A 147 16.08 -5.95 2.23
C ASN A 147 15.22 -6.86 1.34
N VAL A 148 14.10 -6.37 0.84
CA VAL A 148 13.29 -7.08 -0.16
C VAL A 148 13.67 -6.54 -1.54
N GLU A 149 14.09 -7.43 -2.42
CA GLU A 149 14.33 -7.10 -3.83
C GLU A 149 12.99 -6.95 -4.56
N GLY A 150 12.87 -5.90 -5.39
CA GLY A 150 11.70 -5.69 -6.21
C GLY A 150 11.24 -4.24 -6.25
N GLN A 151 10.09 -4.05 -6.88
CA GLN A 151 9.49 -2.73 -7.13
C GLN A 151 8.49 -2.39 -6.04
N GLY A 152 8.39 -1.12 -5.69
CA GLY A 152 7.36 -0.62 -4.80
C GLY A 152 5.95 -0.75 -5.39
N ILE A 153 4.95 -0.58 -4.53
CA ILE A 153 3.53 -0.75 -4.87
C ILE A 153 3.10 0.10 -6.07
N ALA A 154 3.55 1.36 -6.18
CA ALA A 154 3.17 2.24 -7.29
C ALA A 154 3.74 1.77 -8.63
N GLU A 155 5.03 1.41 -8.65
CA GLU A 155 5.67 0.91 -9.85
C GLU A 155 5.08 -0.44 -10.27
N LEU A 156 4.76 -1.30 -9.29
CA LEU A 156 4.12 -2.59 -9.56
C LEU A 156 2.70 -2.41 -10.12
N VAL A 157 1.93 -1.42 -9.64
CA VAL A 157 0.60 -1.07 -10.20
C VAL A 157 0.76 -0.58 -11.63
N PHE A 158 1.69 0.36 -11.86
CA PHE A 158 1.95 0.91 -13.18
C PHE A 158 2.35 -0.19 -14.17
N ASN A 159 3.28 -1.07 -13.80
CA ASN A 159 3.75 -2.16 -14.66
C ASN A 159 2.65 -3.20 -14.92
N THR A 160 1.77 -3.44 -13.93
CA THR A 160 0.60 -4.32 -14.10
C THR A 160 -0.36 -3.77 -15.14
N ILE A 161 -0.65 -2.46 -15.10
CA ILE A 161 -1.52 -1.82 -16.10
C ILE A 161 -0.84 -1.81 -17.47
N GLN A 162 0.44 -1.48 -17.54
CA GLN A 162 1.18 -1.44 -18.81
C GLN A 162 1.36 -2.81 -19.47
N ALA A 163 1.32 -3.89 -18.71
CA ALA A 163 1.35 -5.25 -19.24
C ALA A 163 0.02 -5.68 -19.90
N GLY A 164 -1.09 -5.00 -19.59
CA GLY A 164 -2.38 -5.24 -20.24
C GLY A 164 -2.46 -4.66 -21.65
N ASP A 165 -3.49 -5.06 -22.40
CA ASP A 165 -3.74 -4.56 -23.76
C ASP A 165 -3.98 -3.05 -23.78
N ILE A 166 -3.50 -2.38 -24.83
CA ILE A 166 -3.54 -0.90 -24.93
C ILE A 166 -4.97 -0.36 -24.75
N ASP A 167 -5.97 -1.09 -25.26
CA ASP A 167 -7.37 -0.68 -25.26
C ASP A 167 -7.98 -0.65 -23.86
N ILE A 168 -7.51 -1.51 -22.93
CA ILE A 168 -8.06 -1.59 -21.57
C ILE A 168 -7.33 -0.67 -20.58
N ARG A 169 -6.10 -0.23 -20.88
CA ARG A 169 -5.27 0.58 -19.96
C ARG A 169 -5.96 1.86 -19.47
N PRO A 170 -6.64 2.66 -20.32
CA PRO A 170 -7.29 3.88 -19.86
C PRO A 170 -8.35 3.61 -18.79
N GLU A 171 -9.11 2.52 -18.95
CA GLU A 171 -10.15 2.13 -18.00
C GLU A 171 -9.56 1.60 -16.69
N LEU A 172 -8.47 0.82 -16.77
CA LEU A 172 -7.72 0.35 -15.61
C LEU A 172 -7.10 1.50 -14.81
N TYR A 173 -6.55 2.52 -15.48
CA TYR A 173 -6.01 3.71 -14.83
C TYR A 173 -7.09 4.57 -14.16
N LYS A 174 -8.29 4.62 -14.75
CA LYS A 174 -9.43 5.36 -14.20
C LYS A 174 -9.96 4.72 -12.91
N HIS A 175 -9.89 3.40 -12.81
CA HIS A 175 -10.48 2.62 -11.71
C HIS A 175 -9.42 1.86 -10.92
N ILE A 176 -8.57 2.58 -10.19
CA ILE A 176 -7.67 1.96 -9.20
C ILE A 176 -8.38 1.94 -7.85
N VAL A 177 -8.66 0.74 -7.34
CA VAL A 177 -9.38 0.51 -6.10
C VAL A 177 -8.45 -0.04 -5.03
N LEU A 178 -8.44 0.58 -3.87
CA LEU A 178 -7.66 0.15 -2.71
C LEU A 178 -8.50 -0.77 -1.82
N SER A 179 -7.91 -1.88 -1.39
CA SER A 179 -8.51 -2.82 -0.44
C SER A 179 -7.48 -3.34 0.56
N GLY A 180 -7.96 -3.84 1.69
CA GLY A 180 -7.12 -4.41 2.75
C GLY A 180 -6.70 -3.40 3.83
N GLY A 181 -6.26 -3.92 4.98
CA GLY A 181 -5.95 -3.09 6.15
C GLY A 181 -4.74 -2.16 5.95
N SER A 182 -3.76 -2.57 5.14
CA SER A 182 -2.53 -1.81 4.92
C SER A 182 -2.70 -0.71 3.87
N THR A 183 -3.88 -0.54 3.27
CA THR A 183 -4.20 0.65 2.45
C THR A 183 -4.80 1.79 3.27
N MET A 184 -4.99 1.61 4.58
CA MET A 184 -5.63 2.59 5.46
C MET A 184 -4.70 3.70 5.95
N TYR A 185 -3.42 3.68 5.57
CA TYR A 185 -2.49 4.75 5.95
C TYR A 185 -2.95 6.10 5.41
N PRO A 186 -3.02 7.15 6.25
CA PRO A 186 -3.24 8.51 5.77
C PRO A 186 -2.18 8.87 4.73
N GLY A 187 -2.60 9.43 3.59
CA GLY A 187 -1.70 9.83 2.51
C GLY A 187 -1.38 8.77 1.46
N LEU A 188 -1.68 7.48 1.69
CA LEU A 188 -1.43 6.42 0.69
C LEU A 188 -2.11 6.69 -0.66
N PRO A 189 -3.42 7.04 -0.74
CA PRO A 189 -4.07 7.31 -2.02
C PRO A 189 -3.38 8.45 -2.79
N SER A 190 -3.09 9.56 -2.10
CA SER A 190 -2.46 10.74 -2.70
C SER A 190 -1.04 10.47 -3.19
N ARG A 191 -0.24 9.72 -2.41
CA ARG A 191 1.11 9.32 -2.78
C ARG A 191 1.10 8.39 -4.00
N LEU A 192 0.22 7.39 -3.99
CA LEU A 192 0.07 6.44 -5.09
C LEU A 192 -0.33 7.16 -6.39
N GLU A 193 -1.32 8.05 -6.32
CA GLU A 193 -1.75 8.86 -7.47
C GLU A 193 -0.59 9.70 -8.04
N ARG A 194 0.19 10.34 -7.16
CA ARG A 194 1.35 11.15 -7.55
C ARG A 194 2.40 10.31 -8.28
N GLU A 195 2.78 9.18 -7.71
CA GLU A 195 3.82 8.32 -8.30
C GLU A 195 3.37 7.70 -9.62
N ILE A 196 2.12 7.25 -9.73
CA ILE A 196 1.60 6.71 -11.00
C ILE A 196 1.61 7.79 -12.08
N LYS A 197 1.23 9.03 -11.76
CA LYS A 197 1.30 10.16 -12.70
C LYS A 197 2.74 10.46 -13.12
N GLN A 198 3.68 10.43 -12.17
CA GLN A 198 5.09 10.65 -12.46
C GLN A 198 5.64 9.55 -13.38
N LEU A 199 5.38 8.27 -13.07
CA LEU A 199 5.78 7.14 -13.90
C LEU A 199 5.18 7.22 -15.31
N TYR A 200 3.91 7.62 -15.42
CA TYR A 200 3.25 7.80 -16.71
C TYR A 200 3.90 8.94 -17.52
N LEU A 201 4.19 10.08 -16.88
CA LEU A 201 4.86 11.21 -17.52
C LEU A 201 6.26 10.82 -18.03
N GLU A 202 7.04 10.14 -17.20
CA GLU A 202 8.43 9.77 -17.53
C GLU A 202 8.49 8.65 -18.58
N ARG A 203 7.70 7.59 -18.42
CA ARG A 203 7.84 6.36 -19.22
C ARG A 203 6.96 6.34 -20.47
N VAL A 204 5.76 6.95 -20.41
CA VAL A 204 4.81 6.94 -21.53
C VAL A 204 4.89 8.24 -22.32
N LEU A 205 4.85 9.39 -21.63
CA LEU A 205 4.86 10.71 -22.27
C LEU A 205 6.26 11.25 -22.52
N LYS A 206 7.31 10.57 -22.06
CA LYS A 206 8.73 10.97 -22.22
C LYS A 206 9.01 12.43 -21.81
N GLY A 207 8.32 12.91 -20.78
CA GLY A 207 8.48 14.27 -20.24
C GLY A 207 7.55 15.34 -20.83
N GLU A 208 6.65 14.99 -21.75
CA GLU A 208 5.69 15.94 -22.34
C GLU A 208 4.54 16.27 -21.38
N THR A 209 4.67 17.35 -20.62
CA THR A 209 3.72 17.76 -19.55
C THR A 209 2.36 18.22 -20.08
N GLU A 210 2.28 18.74 -21.30
CA GLU A 210 1.03 19.24 -21.90
C GLU A 210 -0.01 18.13 -22.12
N LYS A 211 0.43 16.89 -22.38
CA LYS A 211 -0.44 15.73 -22.60
C LYS A 211 -0.99 15.14 -21.30
N LEU A 212 -0.37 15.44 -20.16
CA LEU A 212 -0.81 14.96 -18.84
C LEU A 212 -2.16 15.56 -18.42
N ALA A 213 -2.47 16.79 -18.87
CA ALA A 213 -3.74 17.47 -18.55
C ALA A 213 -4.96 16.74 -19.11
N LYS A 214 -4.82 16.01 -20.23
CA LYS A 214 -5.91 15.21 -20.84
C LYS A 214 -6.27 13.97 -20.01
N PHE A 215 -5.37 13.52 -19.13
CA PHE A 215 -5.60 12.37 -18.25
C PHE A 215 -6.53 12.72 -17.07
N LYS A 216 -6.69 14.00 -16.71
CA LYS A 216 -7.54 14.43 -15.58
C LYS A 216 -9.03 14.39 -15.87
N ASN A 217 -9.44 14.45 -17.14
CA ASN A 217 -10.85 14.50 -17.55
C ASN A 217 -11.11 13.52 -18.71
N PRO A 218 -11.44 12.25 -18.45
CA PRO A 218 -12.22 11.49 -19.42
C PRO A 218 -13.65 12.06 -19.34
N HIS A 219 -14.05 12.79 -20.38
CA HIS A 219 -15.46 13.16 -20.58
C HIS A 219 -16.38 11.93 -20.51
#